data_AF-A0A428YNH7-F1
#
_entry.id   AF-A0A428YNH7-F1
#
_cell.length_a   1.000
_cell.length_b   1.000
_cell.length_c   1.000
_cell.angle_alpha   90.00
_cell.angle_beta   90.00
_cell.angle_gamma   90.00
#
_symmetry.space_group_name_H-M   'P 1'
#
loop_
_entity.id
_entity.type
_entity.pdbx_description
1 polymer ?
#
loop_
_entity_poly.entity_id
_entity_poly.type
_entity_poly.pdbx_seq_one_letter_code
_entity_poly.pdbx_strand_id
1 'polypeptide(L)'
;MTDQLLAVHQGIVYKCSEGPDGTVDLVAPPAITPSGEFERLEDGTFVHRLSRSLPEAVFTLRVDGLDHVDPILGYLAPDEDTVVTQYRHSPRGTSGFPRFPLLVSADEDVAPNTASAVTDLSIAVVAGAPQGWQRIEINCRAIGGRMVLVAKVTMEGDKVLHWSPPAIVGQWFHRLRMVSYRPGHETWCSARYQLNRGAPAVVEYDDEPGEGFEPGDYLDELRYLPRQAAAMPDWLTSKVLRGYQEEIESTRTQQEKPYSLLARVFDGITPNQRPVAYRPAIASAERDNILSYLESCAVVLSSRGLSPDLLHPEREDKVPMAFLTDGKWVWSAAVAYYLREHNIPPAPDLVDHIRSVDYQVPRSVPRIAMGRASALAMDRPEPEATVRDDWDHAVFAVRDFAARYQVSKRYYSLGEIKDEAWCLVREGDRYAAFWYWANEDRRELEHVFDVVSQAATFIIGQIYQNYPNLQREEGELIEPWEVLNQPSPPDPSLGANFERFSYIHVTDFEVDQFGDTTSLMLYPPGTSFDQIVPPSGEVSQTPRRLRLTGQWQILSCFTQSSGTQAYFLANPTGYYLKWGQIVEVPAAAASSDGGT
;
A
#
# COMPACT_ATOMS: atom_id res chain seq x y z
N MET A 1 -29.74 -14.12 7.03
CA MET A 1 -28.49 -14.89 6.95
C MET A 1 -27.33 -13.96 6.64
N THR A 2 -26.14 -14.32 7.08
CA THR A 2 -24.91 -13.53 6.88
C THR A 2 -24.33 -13.82 5.50
N ASP A 3 -23.92 -12.78 4.79
CA ASP A 3 -23.15 -12.88 3.56
C ASP A 3 -21.85 -13.65 3.81
N GLN A 4 -21.55 -14.65 2.98
CA GLN A 4 -20.28 -15.37 3.04
C GLN A 4 -19.32 -14.87 1.97
N LEU A 5 -18.10 -14.54 2.35
CA LEU A 5 -17.05 -14.15 1.42
C LEU A 5 -16.36 -15.40 0.85
N LEU A 6 -16.34 -15.49 -0.47
CA LEU A 6 -15.79 -16.60 -1.23
C LEU A 6 -14.80 -16.08 -2.27
N ALA A 7 -13.86 -16.94 -2.66
CA ALA A 7 -12.94 -16.69 -3.76
C ALA A 7 -12.82 -17.92 -4.66
N VAL A 8 -12.70 -17.70 -5.97
CA VAL A 8 -12.41 -18.75 -6.95
C VAL A 8 -10.94 -18.66 -7.30
N HIS A 9 -10.16 -19.69 -6.99
CA HIS A 9 -8.74 -19.75 -7.32
C HIS A 9 -8.43 -21.13 -7.92
N GLN A 10 -7.76 -21.15 -9.08
CA GLN A 10 -7.45 -22.38 -9.83
C GLN A 10 -8.68 -23.30 -10.06
N GLY A 11 -9.85 -22.70 -10.30
CA GLY A 11 -11.10 -23.42 -10.54
C GLY A 11 -11.80 -23.99 -9.30
N ILE A 12 -11.25 -23.77 -8.10
CA ILE A 12 -11.83 -24.22 -6.83
C ILE A 12 -12.42 -23.01 -6.08
N VAL A 13 -13.57 -23.20 -5.43
CA VAL A 13 -14.21 -22.19 -4.57
C VAL A 13 -13.74 -22.38 -3.13
N TYR A 14 -13.18 -21.32 -2.54
CA TYR A 14 -12.71 -21.26 -1.16
C TYR A 14 -13.57 -20.28 -0.36
N LYS A 15 -13.73 -20.57 0.94
CA LYS A 15 -14.06 -19.51 1.90
C LYS A 15 -12.83 -18.63 2.08
N CYS A 16 -13.00 -17.33 2.25
CA CYS A 16 -11.87 -16.44 2.45
C CYS A 16 -12.19 -15.24 3.34
N SER A 17 -11.14 -14.52 3.71
CA SER A 17 -11.19 -13.23 4.39
C SER A 17 -10.26 -12.23 3.70
N GLU A 18 -10.65 -10.95 3.66
CA GLU A 18 -9.80 -9.87 3.14
C GLU A 18 -8.83 -9.36 4.21
N GLY A 19 -7.57 -9.19 3.82
CA GLY A 19 -6.54 -8.54 4.63
C GLY A 19 -6.46 -7.04 4.35
N PRO A 20 -5.89 -6.25 5.28
CA PRO A 20 -5.80 -4.79 5.14
C PRO A 20 -4.78 -4.32 4.09
N ASP A 21 -3.85 -5.19 3.68
CA ASP A 21 -2.77 -4.87 2.73
C ASP A 21 -3.08 -5.33 1.29
N GLY A 22 -4.36 -5.36 0.90
CA GLY A 22 -4.77 -5.81 -0.42
C GLY A 22 -4.56 -7.31 -0.66
N THR A 23 -4.58 -8.10 0.40
CA THR A 23 -4.46 -9.57 0.37
C THR A 23 -5.80 -10.26 0.62
N VAL A 24 -5.86 -11.54 0.30
CA VAL A 24 -6.98 -12.43 0.60
C VAL A 24 -6.44 -13.74 1.13
N ASP A 25 -7.02 -14.21 2.24
CA ASP A 25 -6.62 -15.45 2.90
C ASP A 25 -7.63 -16.54 2.52
N LEU A 26 -7.20 -17.50 1.70
CA LEU A 26 -8.02 -18.64 1.27
C LEU A 26 -7.99 -19.73 2.31
N VAL A 27 -9.14 -20.08 2.88
CA VAL A 27 -9.25 -21.13 3.90
C VAL A 27 -9.22 -22.50 3.25
N ALA A 28 -8.31 -23.37 3.70
CA ALA A 28 -8.21 -24.74 3.22
C ALA A 28 -9.54 -25.49 3.44
N PRO A 29 -10.11 -26.14 2.40
CA PRO A 29 -11.28 -26.97 2.57
C PRO A 29 -10.98 -28.14 3.53
N PRO A 30 -11.90 -28.54 4.42
CA PRO A 30 -11.66 -29.60 5.41
C PRO A 30 -11.24 -30.95 4.82
N ALA A 31 -11.59 -31.21 3.56
CA ALA A 31 -11.32 -32.45 2.84
C ALA A 31 -9.96 -32.45 2.11
N ILE A 32 -9.23 -31.34 2.10
CA ILE A 32 -7.95 -31.21 1.39
C ILE A 32 -6.81 -31.22 2.41
N THR A 33 -5.82 -32.09 2.20
CA THR A 33 -4.57 -32.02 2.96
C THR A 33 -3.83 -30.74 2.55
N PRO A 34 -3.56 -29.79 3.47
CA PRO A 34 -2.92 -28.54 3.13
C PRO A 34 -1.55 -28.80 2.49
N SER A 35 -1.28 -28.17 1.35
CA SER A 35 0.04 -28.17 0.73
C SER A 35 1.02 -27.31 1.54
N GLY A 36 2.30 -27.29 1.15
CA GLY A 36 3.29 -26.39 1.78
C GLY A 36 3.02 -24.89 1.58
N GLU A 37 2.04 -24.53 0.75
CA GLU A 37 1.62 -23.14 0.49
C GLU A 37 0.61 -22.62 1.53
N PHE A 38 0.07 -23.50 2.39
CA PHE A 38 -0.87 -23.11 3.44
C PHE A 38 -0.14 -22.90 4.77
N GLU A 39 -0.33 -21.72 5.34
CA GLU A 39 0.13 -21.36 6.68
C GLU A 39 -0.91 -21.75 7.73
N ARG A 40 -0.47 -22.20 8.89
CA ARG A 40 -1.35 -22.55 10.02
C ARG A 40 -1.49 -21.36 10.96
N LEU A 41 -2.72 -20.87 11.13
CA LEU A 41 -3.07 -19.82 12.09
C LEU A 41 -3.14 -20.36 13.52
N GLU A 42 -3.14 -19.44 14.50
CA GLU A 42 -3.18 -19.77 15.94
C GLU A 42 -4.44 -20.55 16.34
N ASP A 43 -5.56 -20.30 15.65
CA ASP A 43 -6.84 -21.00 15.84
C ASP A 43 -6.85 -22.43 15.26
N GLY A 44 -5.77 -22.82 14.57
CA GLY A 44 -5.62 -24.12 13.92
C GLY A 44 -6.10 -24.18 12.47
N THR A 45 -6.64 -23.09 11.92
CA THR A 45 -7.08 -22.98 10.53
C THR A 45 -5.87 -22.89 9.59
N PHE A 46 -5.96 -23.50 8.41
CA PHE A 46 -4.93 -23.39 7.37
C PHE A 46 -5.37 -22.38 6.32
N VAL A 47 -4.53 -21.38 6.02
CA VAL A 47 -4.81 -20.34 5.04
C VAL A 47 -3.69 -20.20 4.01
N HIS A 48 -4.07 -19.98 2.74
CA HIS A 48 -3.14 -19.59 1.69
C HIS A 48 -3.37 -18.10 1.41
N ARG A 49 -2.40 -17.27 1.81
CA ARG A 49 -2.44 -15.82 1.64
C ARG A 49 -1.96 -15.44 0.25
N LEU A 50 -2.79 -14.70 -0.48
CA LEU A 50 -2.51 -14.26 -1.85
C LEU A 50 -2.80 -12.76 -1.99
N SER A 51 -2.21 -12.13 -3.01
CA SER A 51 -2.70 -10.81 -3.47
C SER A 51 -4.17 -10.94 -3.90
N ARG A 52 -5.02 -9.97 -3.53
CA ARG A 52 -6.48 -10.00 -3.75
C ARG A 52 -6.88 -10.14 -5.23
N SER A 53 -6.01 -9.72 -6.16
CA SER A 53 -6.22 -9.82 -7.61
C SER A 53 -5.78 -11.17 -8.23
N LEU A 54 -5.21 -12.09 -7.45
CA LEU A 54 -4.78 -13.40 -7.95
C LEU A 54 -5.92 -14.42 -8.09
N PRO A 55 -6.89 -14.53 -7.16
CA PRO A 55 -8.09 -15.28 -7.43
C PRO A 55 -8.78 -14.77 -8.70
N GLU A 56 -9.39 -15.68 -9.45
CA GLU A 56 -10.21 -15.33 -10.61
C GLU A 56 -11.32 -14.36 -10.24
N ALA A 57 -11.95 -14.61 -9.08
CA ALA A 57 -13.01 -13.78 -8.53
C ALA A 57 -12.98 -13.85 -7.00
N VAL A 58 -13.26 -12.72 -6.36
CA VAL A 58 -13.65 -12.61 -4.95
C VAL A 58 -15.09 -12.08 -4.94
N PHE A 59 -15.98 -12.65 -4.13
CA PHE A 59 -17.39 -12.23 -4.07
C PHE A 59 -18.06 -12.66 -2.77
N THR A 60 -19.07 -11.91 -2.36
CA THR A 60 -20.00 -12.37 -1.33
C THR A 60 -21.12 -13.20 -1.97
N LEU A 61 -21.57 -14.22 -1.26
CA LEU A 61 -22.71 -15.05 -1.65
C LEU A 61 -23.67 -15.19 -0.47
N ARG A 62 -24.93 -14.83 -0.71
CA ARG A 62 -26.04 -15.01 0.21
C ARG A 62 -27.08 -15.94 -0.40
N VAL A 63 -27.59 -16.88 0.40
CA VAL A 63 -28.71 -17.76 0.02
C VAL A 63 -29.90 -17.39 0.88
N ASP A 64 -30.97 -16.92 0.26
CA ASP A 64 -32.24 -16.62 0.93
C ASP A 64 -33.18 -17.83 0.79
N GLY A 65 -33.90 -18.17 1.87
CA GLY A 65 -34.89 -19.25 1.90
C GLY A 65 -34.44 -20.56 2.55
N LEU A 66 -33.15 -20.73 2.89
CA LEU A 66 -32.61 -21.96 3.51
C LEU A 66 -31.67 -21.66 4.68
N ASP A 67 -31.97 -22.14 5.88
CA ASP A 67 -31.15 -21.87 7.07
C ASP A 67 -29.85 -22.70 7.12
N HIS A 68 -28.76 -22.07 7.57
CA HIS A 68 -27.46 -22.71 7.88
C HIS A 68 -26.82 -23.54 6.75
N VAL A 69 -26.95 -23.09 5.50
CA VAL A 69 -26.35 -23.74 4.32
C VAL A 69 -24.90 -23.28 4.07
N ASP A 70 -24.05 -24.18 3.60
CA ASP A 70 -22.71 -23.87 3.09
C ASP A 70 -22.77 -23.64 1.58
N PRO A 71 -22.77 -22.39 1.08
CA PRO A 71 -23.05 -22.07 -0.31
C PRO A 71 -22.04 -22.67 -1.32
N ILE A 72 -20.90 -23.19 -0.86
CA ILE A 72 -20.00 -23.99 -1.71
C ILE A 72 -20.69 -25.27 -2.20
N LEU A 73 -21.63 -25.80 -1.41
CA LEU A 73 -22.41 -27.01 -1.70
C LEU A 73 -23.79 -26.66 -2.29
N GLY A 74 -24.44 -27.65 -2.88
CA GLY A 74 -25.80 -27.54 -3.42
C GLY A 74 -26.85 -28.04 -2.43
N TYR A 75 -27.98 -27.33 -2.31
CA TYR A 75 -29.08 -27.69 -1.41
C TYR A 75 -30.43 -27.62 -2.12
N LEU A 76 -31.20 -28.70 -2.02
CA LEU A 76 -32.58 -28.77 -2.50
C LEU A 76 -33.53 -28.23 -1.43
N ALA A 77 -34.54 -27.47 -1.83
CA ALA A 77 -35.59 -27.01 -0.94
C ALA A 77 -36.34 -28.19 -0.30
N PRO A 78 -36.76 -28.09 0.98
CA PRO A 78 -37.45 -29.16 1.69
C PRO A 78 -38.85 -29.44 1.11
N ASP A 79 -39.51 -28.40 0.58
CA ASP A 79 -40.87 -28.44 0.04
C ASP A 79 -41.03 -27.47 -1.15
N GLU A 80 -42.20 -27.53 -1.80
CA GLU A 80 -42.52 -26.77 -3.02
C GLU A 80 -42.80 -25.29 -2.75
N ASP A 81 -43.16 -24.95 -1.51
CA ASP A 81 -43.49 -23.58 -1.09
C ASP A 81 -42.23 -22.78 -0.71
N THR A 82 -41.13 -23.47 -0.41
CA THR A 82 -39.85 -22.85 -0.06
C THR A 82 -39.16 -22.28 -1.30
N VAL A 83 -39.17 -20.95 -1.42
CA VAL A 83 -38.47 -20.22 -2.49
C VAL A 83 -37.03 -19.98 -2.10
N VAL A 84 -36.10 -20.44 -2.95
CA VAL A 84 -34.66 -20.26 -2.75
C VAL A 84 -34.10 -19.31 -3.81
N THR A 85 -33.36 -18.29 -3.36
CA THR A 85 -32.69 -17.30 -4.22
C THR A 85 -31.25 -17.09 -3.77
N GLN A 86 -30.31 -17.09 -4.72
CA GLN A 86 -28.91 -16.75 -4.44
C GLN A 86 -28.59 -15.34 -4.90
N TYR A 87 -27.91 -14.58 -4.06
CA TYR A 87 -27.38 -13.26 -4.36
C TYR A 87 -25.86 -13.31 -4.30
N ARG A 88 -25.22 -13.12 -5.45
CA ARG A 88 -23.77 -12.99 -5.58
C ARG A 88 -23.42 -11.52 -5.80
N HIS A 89 -22.43 -11.02 -5.09
CA HIS A 89 -21.94 -9.66 -5.24
C HIS A 89 -20.42 -9.61 -5.20
N SER A 90 -19.80 -9.25 -6.32
CA SER A 90 -18.36 -8.96 -6.36
C SER A 90 -18.09 -7.60 -5.70
N PRO A 91 -17.02 -7.45 -4.91
CA PRO A 91 -16.66 -6.18 -4.32
C PRO A 91 -16.33 -5.16 -5.42
N ARG A 92 -16.61 -3.89 -5.14
CA ARG A 92 -16.39 -2.79 -6.10
C ARG A 92 -14.90 -2.57 -6.35
N GLY A 93 -14.58 -2.26 -7.60
CA GLY A 93 -13.23 -1.94 -8.06
C GLY A 93 -12.80 -0.50 -7.78
N THR A 94 -12.07 0.08 -8.73
CA THR A 94 -11.48 1.43 -8.63
C THR A 94 -12.57 2.50 -8.47
N SER A 95 -12.38 3.48 -7.58
CA SER A 95 -13.33 4.58 -7.39
C SER A 95 -13.30 5.58 -8.56
N GLY A 96 -14.45 6.22 -8.83
CA GLY A 96 -14.57 7.29 -9.83
C GLY A 96 -15.34 6.88 -11.10
N PHE A 97 -15.57 7.86 -11.97
CA PHE A 97 -16.41 7.63 -13.15
C PHE A 97 -15.72 6.70 -14.16
N PRO A 98 -16.40 5.66 -14.70
CA PRO A 98 -15.81 4.75 -15.67
C PRO A 98 -15.35 5.50 -16.91
N ARG A 99 -14.18 5.13 -17.43
CA ARG A 99 -13.69 5.62 -18.72
C ARG A 99 -14.16 4.67 -19.82
N PHE A 100 -14.82 5.24 -20.82
CA PHE A 100 -15.35 4.48 -21.94
C PHE A 100 -14.24 4.08 -22.92
N PRO A 101 -14.29 2.86 -23.49
CA PRO A 101 -13.35 2.39 -24.49
C PRO A 101 -13.49 3.21 -25.77
N LEU A 102 -12.42 3.18 -26.57
CA LEU A 102 -12.39 3.83 -27.88
C LEU A 102 -13.43 3.23 -28.84
N LEU A 103 -13.79 4.00 -29.87
CA LEU A 103 -14.75 3.59 -30.89
C LEU A 103 -14.32 2.25 -31.53
N VAL A 104 -15.23 1.29 -31.51
CA VAL A 104 -15.08 -0.03 -32.15
C VAL A 104 -15.63 0.09 -33.56
N SER A 105 -14.89 -0.43 -34.54
CA SER A 105 -15.37 -0.55 -35.92
C SER A 105 -16.42 -1.67 -36.02
N ALA A 106 -17.43 -1.52 -36.88
CA ALA A 106 -18.49 -2.52 -37.04
C ALA A 106 -17.95 -3.90 -37.47
N ASP A 107 -16.81 -3.94 -38.16
CA ASP A 107 -16.16 -5.18 -38.64
C ASP A 107 -15.48 -5.97 -37.51
N GLU A 108 -15.17 -5.34 -36.38
CA GLU A 108 -14.56 -5.98 -35.21
C GLU A 108 -15.59 -6.60 -34.25
N ASP A 109 -16.89 -6.34 -34.45
CA ASP A 109 -17.96 -6.74 -33.52
C ASP A 109 -18.53 -8.15 -33.82
N VAL A 110 -17.65 -9.14 -33.89
CA VAL A 110 -18.01 -10.53 -34.18
C VAL A 110 -18.53 -11.24 -32.94
N ALA A 111 -19.53 -12.10 -33.13
CA ALA A 111 -20.08 -12.93 -32.06
C ALA A 111 -19.04 -13.86 -31.43
N PRO A 112 -18.79 -13.76 -30.12
CA PRO A 112 -17.89 -14.69 -29.46
C PRO A 112 -18.51 -16.08 -29.41
N ASN A 113 -17.67 -17.10 -29.56
CA ASN A 113 -18.09 -18.48 -29.42
C ASN A 113 -18.22 -18.85 -27.94
N THR A 114 -19.46 -18.96 -27.46
CA THR A 114 -19.77 -19.29 -26.06
C THR A 114 -19.99 -20.78 -25.80
N ALA A 115 -19.90 -21.63 -26.83
CA ALA A 115 -20.29 -23.04 -26.74
C ALA A 115 -19.50 -23.84 -25.69
N SER A 116 -18.20 -23.58 -25.54
CA SER A 116 -17.37 -24.22 -24.50
C SER A 116 -17.81 -23.80 -23.10
N ALA A 117 -18.03 -22.51 -22.87
CA ALA A 117 -18.49 -21.99 -21.59
C ALA A 117 -19.87 -22.55 -21.19
N VAL A 118 -20.80 -22.70 -22.14
CA VAL A 118 -22.10 -23.35 -21.90
C VAL A 118 -21.94 -24.85 -21.57
N THR A 119 -21.00 -25.53 -22.23
CA THR A 119 -20.70 -26.94 -21.96
C THR A 119 -20.14 -27.12 -20.55
N ASP A 120 -19.15 -26.31 -20.15
CA ASP A 120 -18.54 -26.40 -18.83
C ASP A 120 -19.49 -25.95 -17.71
N LEU A 121 -20.33 -24.94 -17.96
CA LEU A 121 -21.48 -24.61 -17.10
C LEU A 121 -22.38 -25.82 -16.91
N SER A 122 -22.73 -26.53 -17.99
CA SER A 122 -23.59 -27.72 -17.93
C SER A 122 -22.95 -28.83 -17.10
N ILE A 123 -21.64 -29.04 -17.23
CA ILE A 123 -20.88 -30.00 -16.41
C ILE A 123 -20.97 -29.62 -14.93
N ALA A 124 -20.78 -28.35 -14.58
CA ALA A 124 -20.87 -27.89 -13.19
C ALA A 124 -22.29 -28.00 -12.63
N VAL A 125 -23.33 -27.70 -13.43
CA VAL A 125 -24.73 -27.88 -13.03
C VAL A 125 -25.02 -29.35 -12.74
N VAL A 126 -24.63 -30.26 -13.64
CA VAL A 126 -24.86 -31.71 -13.48
C VAL A 126 -24.10 -32.26 -12.26
N ALA A 127 -22.86 -31.81 -12.03
CA ALA A 127 -22.07 -32.23 -10.88
C ALA A 127 -22.71 -31.83 -9.53
N GLY A 128 -23.42 -30.70 -9.49
CA GLY A 128 -24.14 -30.22 -8.30
C GLY A 128 -25.60 -30.66 -8.21
N ALA A 129 -26.15 -31.29 -9.24
CA ALA A 129 -27.57 -31.57 -9.34
C ALA A 129 -28.04 -32.60 -8.30
N PRO A 130 -29.23 -32.41 -7.69
CA PRO A 130 -29.80 -33.37 -6.74
C PRO A 130 -30.02 -34.75 -7.36
N GLN A 131 -29.87 -35.81 -6.57
CA GLN A 131 -30.14 -37.17 -7.05
C GLN A 131 -31.60 -37.30 -7.55
N GLY A 132 -31.80 -37.90 -8.73
CA GLY A 132 -33.13 -38.13 -9.30
C GLY A 132 -33.71 -36.97 -10.13
N TRP A 133 -32.93 -35.94 -10.42
CA TRP A 133 -33.34 -34.84 -11.30
C TRP A 133 -33.69 -35.32 -12.73
N GLN A 134 -34.65 -34.64 -13.36
CA GLN A 134 -35.08 -34.86 -14.75
C GLN A 134 -34.95 -33.60 -15.62
N ARG A 135 -35.30 -32.44 -15.04
CA ARG A 135 -35.17 -31.12 -15.69
C ARG A 135 -34.66 -30.10 -14.69
N ILE A 136 -33.76 -29.23 -15.14
CA ILE A 136 -33.20 -28.12 -14.36
C ILE A 136 -33.45 -26.83 -15.13
N GLU A 137 -33.96 -25.83 -14.43
CA GLU A 137 -34.12 -24.48 -14.94
C GLU A 137 -33.40 -23.50 -14.02
N ILE A 138 -32.56 -22.64 -14.58
CA ILE A 138 -31.85 -21.59 -13.83
C ILE A 138 -32.09 -20.27 -14.53
N ASN A 139 -32.70 -19.33 -13.81
CA ASN A 139 -32.80 -17.94 -14.24
C ASN A 139 -31.72 -17.14 -13.53
N CYS A 140 -30.81 -16.56 -14.31
CA CYS A 140 -29.74 -15.70 -13.84
C CYS A 140 -29.99 -14.27 -14.31
N ARG A 141 -29.95 -13.30 -13.39
CA ARG A 141 -29.99 -11.86 -13.71
C ARG A 141 -28.74 -11.21 -13.18
N ALA A 142 -28.07 -10.36 -13.96
CA ALA A 142 -26.80 -9.76 -13.59
C ALA A 142 -26.60 -8.35 -14.15
N ILE A 143 -26.10 -7.47 -13.28
CA ILE A 143 -25.64 -6.11 -13.60
C ILE A 143 -24.38 -5.85 -12.78
N GLY A 144 -23.30 -5.46 -13.46
CA GLY A 144 -21.99 -5.24 -12.86
C GLY A 144 -21.48 -6.48 -12.13
N GLY A 145 -21.05 -6.25 -10.88
CA GLY A 145 -20.62 -7.31 -9.97
C GLY A 145 -21.77 -8.08 -9.30
N ARG A 146 -23.02 -7.62 -9.42
CA ARG A 146 -24.18 -8.23 -8.76
C ARG A 146 -24.89 -9.22 -9.68
N MET A 147 -25.25 -10.36 -9.13
CA MET A 147 -25.92 -11.44 -9.82
C MET A 147 -26.95 -12.13 -8.91
N VAL A 148 -28.10 -12.46 -9.46
CA VAL A 148 -29.22 -13.12 -8.77
C VAL A 148 -29.56 -14.41 -9.51
N LEU A 149 -29.54 -15.55 -8.80
CA LEU A 149 -29.91 -16.85 -9.36
C LEU A 149 -31.15 -17.38 -8.68
N VAL A 150 -32.09 -17.86 -9.49
CA VAL A 150 -33.24 -18.65 -9.06
C VAL A 150 -33.24 -19.95 -9.87
N ALA A 151 -33.02 -21.08 -9.20
CA ALA A 151 -33.01 -22.38 -9.84
C ALA A 151 -34.16 -23.26 -9.35
N LYS A 152 -34.73 -24.04 -10.27
CA LYS A 152 -35.76 -25.04 -10.04
C LYS A 152 -35.32 -26.37 -10.63
N VAL A 153 -35.65 -27.45 -9.95
CA VAL A 153 -35.37 -28.81 -10.36
C VAL A 153 -36.67 -29.59 -10.36
N THR A 154 -36.99 -30.22 -11.49
CA THR A 154 -38.05 -31.22 -11.61
C THR A 154 -37.45 -32.58 -11.31
N MET A 155 -37.94 -33.25 -10.26
CA MET A 155 -37.53 -34.56 -9.81
C MET A 155 -38.34 -35.66 -10.51
N GLU A 156 -37.95 -36.92 -10.30
CA GLU A 156 -38.75 -38.08 -10.68
C GLU A 156 -40.16 -38.01 -10.03
N GLY A 157 -41.21 -38.20 -10.83
CA GLY A 157 -42.61 -38.00 -10.40
C GLY A 157 -43.15 -36.58 -10.60
N ASP A 158 -42.51 -35.77 -11.44
CA ASP A 158 -42.91 -34.40 -11.84
C ASP A 158 -42.97 -33.36 -10.70
N LYS A 159 -42.40 -33.69 -9.54
CA LYS A 159 -42.29 -32.76 -8.41
C LYS A 159 -41.27 -31.66 -8.72
N VAL A 160 -41.66 -30.39 -8.58
CA VAL A 160 -40.78 -29.22 -8.84
C VAL A 160 -40.37 -28.56 -7.54
N LEU A 161 -39.07 -28.49 -7.28
CA LEU A 161 -38.50 -27.89 -6.07
C LEU A 161 -37.51 -26.78 -6.43
N HIS A 162 -37.41 -25.76 -5.58
CA HIS A 162 -36.32 -24.80 -5.68
C HIS A 162 -34.98 -25.45 -5.27
N TRP A 163 -33.89 -24.96 -5.85
CA TRP A 163 -32.56 -25.48 -5.62
C TRP A 163 -31.57 -24.32 -5.47
N SER A 164 -30.73 -24.38 -4.43
CA SER A 164 -29.52 -23.58 -4.30
C SER A 164 -28.38 -24.35 -4.97
N PRO A 165 -27.95 -24.01 -6.19
CA PRO A 165 -26.81 -24.67 -6.82
C PRO A 165 -25.50 -24.37 -6.07
N PRO A 166 -24.47 -25.24 -6.16
CA PRO A 166 -23.14 -24.92 -5.65
C PRO A 166 -22.61 -23.58 -6.19
N ALA A 167 -21.89 -22.81 -5.38
CA ALA A 167 -21.36 -21.48 -5.73
C ALA A 167 -20.65 -21.41 -7.08
N ILE A 168 -19.97 -22.49 -7.50
CA ILE A 168 -19.28 -22.57 -8.79
C ILE A 168 -20.22 -22.40 -9.99
N VAL A 169 -21.51 -22.75 -9.87
CA VAL A 169 -22.50 -22.54 -10.93
C VAL A 169 -22.71 -21.05 -11.20
N GLY A 170 -22.83 -20.24 -10.14
CA GLY A 170 -22.89 -18.77 -10.27
C GLY A 170 -21.62 -18.20 -10.91
N GLN A 171 -20.44 -18.74 -10.57
CA GLN A 171 -19.20 -18.36 -11.23
C GLN A 171 -19.19 -18.71 -12.73
N TRP A 172 -19.75 -19.85 -13.13
CA TRP A 172 -19.86 -20.19 -14.56
C TRP A 172 -20.80 -19.28 -15.33
N PHE A 173 -21.91 -18.83 -14.74
CA PHE A 173 -22.73 -17.77 -15.34
C PHE A 173 -21.94 -16.46 -15.47
N HIS A 174 -21.10 -16.11 -14.49
CA HIS A 174 -20.24 -14.94 -14.57
C HIS A 174 -19.21 -15.09 -15.71
N ARG A 175 -18.51 -16.23 -15.82
CA ARG A 175 -17.60 -16.53 -16.93
C ARG A 175 -18.30 -16.44 -18.29
N LEU A 176 -19.49 -17.05 -18.40
CA LEU A 176 -20.31 -16.99 -19.61
C LEU A 176 -20.63 -15.54 -19.98
N ARG A 177 -20.98 -14.70 -18.99
CA ARG A 177 -21.25 -13.27 -19.20
C ARG A 177 -20.03 -12.51 -19.70
N MET A 178 -18.85 -12.77 -19.13
CA MET A 178 -17.59 -12.14 -19.57
C MET A 178 -17.25 -12.50 -21.01
N VAL A 179 -17.34 -13.79 -21.39
CA VAL A 179 -17.02 -14.21 -22.76
C VAL A 179 -18.13 -13.91 -23.77
N SER A 180 -19.36 -13.62 -23.32
CA SER A 180 -20.46 -13.20 -24.20
C SER A 180 -20.36 -11.73 -24.60
N TYR A 181 -19.59 -10.93 -23.85
CA TYR A 181 -19.52 -9.49 -24.03
C TYR A 181 -18.89 -9.11 -25.38
N ARG A 182 -19.51 -8.10 -25.99
CA ARG A 182 -19.07 -7.46 -27.21
C ARG A 182 -18.95 -5.94 -27.03
N PRO A 183 -17.82 -5.33 -27.42
CA PRO A 183 -17.63 -3.89 -27.29
C PRO A 183 -18.67 -3.01 -28.02
N GLY A 184 -19.29 -3.47 -29.11
CA GLY A 184 -20.30 -2.69 -29.85
C GLY A 184 -21.76 -3.13 -29.64
N HIS A 185 -22.01 -4.34 -29.15
CA HIS A 185 -23.34 -4.95 -29.02
C HIS A 185 -23.67 -5.47 -27.59
N GLU A 186 -22.89 -5.08 -26.59
CA GLU A 186 -23.15 -5.30 -25.15
C GLU A 186 -23.07 -6.79 -24.72
N THR A 187 -23.50 -7.09 -23.48
CA THR A 187 -23.71 -8.46 -22.98
C THR A 187 -25.13 -8.58 -22.45
N TRP A 188 -25.58 -9.80 -22.19
CA TRP A 188 -26.89 -10.06 -21.62
C TRP A 188 -26.99 -9.61 -20.15
N CYS A 189 -28.19 -9.18 -19.76
CA CYS A 189 -28.56 -8.85 -18.38
C CYS A 189 -29.33 -9.99 -17.70
N SER A 190 -30.00 -10.84 -18.50
CA SER A 190 -30.74 -12.01 -18.04
C SER A 190 -30.41 -13.23 -18.90
N ALA A 191 -30.24 -14.39 -18.27
CA ALA A 191 -30.01 -15.68 -18.92
C ALA A 191 -30.94 -16.75 -18.33
N ARG A 192 -31.74 -17.38 -19.19
CA ARG A 192 -32.60 -18.53 -18.86
C ARG A 192 -31.95 -19.81 -19.37
N TYR A 193 -31.42 -20.59 -18.46
CA TYR A 193 -30.78 -21.87 -18.72
C TYR A 193 -31.76 -23.02 -18.47
N GLN A 194 -31.90 -23.92 -19.44
CA GLN A 194 -32.72 -25.13 -19.34
C GLN A 194 -31.90 -26.35 -19.70
N LEU A 195 -31.93 -27.38 -18.85
CA LEU A 195 -31.26 -28.65 -19.07
C LEU A 195 -32.22 -29.80 -18.79
N ASN A 196 -32.48 -30.61 -19.81
CA ASN A 196 -33.18 -31.89 -19.67
C ASN A 196 -32.15 -33.02 -19.59
N ARG A 197 -32.44 -34.04 -18.78
CA ARG A 197 -31.54 -35.19 -18.62
C ARG A 197 -31.29 -35.88 -19.97
N GLY A 198 -30.01 -35.98 -20.34
CA GLY A 198 -29.58 -36.61 -21.60
C GLY A 198 -29.72 -35.72 -22.85
N ALA A 199 -30.14 -34.46 -22.70
CA ALA A 199 -30.20 -33.48 -23.78
C ALA A 199 -29.16 -32.36 -23.56
N PRO A 200 -28.70 -31.68 -24.62
CA PRO A 200 -27.88 -30.48 -24.47
C PRO A 200 -28.67 -29.36 -23.78
N ALA A 201 -27.96 -28.48 -23.08
CA ALA A 201 -28.57 -27.30 -22.48
C ALA A 201 -29.01 -26.29 -23.54
N VAL A 202 -30.09 -25.57 -23.26
CA VAL A 202 -30.57 -24.43 -24.03
C VAL A 202 -30.44 -23.19 -23.15
N VAL A 203 -29.85 -22.13 -23.68
CA VAL A 203 -29.70 -20.85 -22.97
C VAL A 203 -30.32 -19.74 -23.82
N GLU A 204 -31.27 -19.03 -23.24
CA GLU A 204 -31.90 -17.86 -23.84
C GLU A 204 -31.43 -16.61 -23.10
N TYR A 205 -31.14 -15.55 -23.85
CA TYR A 205 -30.63 -14.29 -23.31
C TYR A 205 -31.63 -13.16 -23.50
N ASP A 206 -31.61 -12.21 -22.57
CA ASP A 206 -32.40 -10.99 -22.60
C ASP A 206 -31.59 -9.82 -21.99
N ASP A 207 -31.86 -8.61 -22.46
CA ASP A 207 -31.12 -7.39 -22.13
C ASP A 207 -31.80 -6.58 -21.02
N GLU A 208 -32.98 -7.00 -20.57
CA GLU A 208 -33.66 -6.36 -19.44
C GLU A 208 -33.20 -6.98 -18.09
N PRO A 209 -32.63 -6.19 -17.16
CA PRO A 209 -32.17 -6.71 -15.86
C PRO A 209 -33.31 -7.01 -14.88
N GLY A 210 -34.46 -6.35 -15.04
CA GLY A 210 -35.53 -6.35 -14.04
C GLY A 210 -35.17 -5.59 -12.75
N GLU A 211 -35.92 -5.83 -11.67
CA GLU A 211 -35.77 -5.11 -10.40
C GLU A 211 -34.73 -5.74 -9.45
N GLY A 212 -34.29 -4.99 -8.42
CA GLY A 212 -33.41 -5.50 -7.37
C GLY A 212 -31.91 -5.19 -7.53
N PHE A 213 -31.57 -4.22 -8.40
CA PHE A 213 -30.22 -3.68 -8.55
C PHE A 213 -30.14 -2.22 -8.08
N GLU A 214 -29.03 -1.88 -7.45
CA GLU A 214 -28.75 -0.56 -6.89
C GLU A 214 -28.06 0.33 -7.94
N PRO A 215 -28.17 1.68 -7.86
CA PRO A 215 -27.55 2.60 -8.82
C PRO A 215 -26.06 2.35 -9.06
N GLY A 216 -25.30 2.04 -8.00
CA GLY A 216 -23.87 1.72 -8.13
C GLY A 216 -23.57 0.43 -8.89
N ASP A 217 -24.49 -0.54 -8.95
CA ASP A 217 -24.29 -1.77 -9.74
C ASP A 217 -24.19 -1.44 -11.24
N TYR A 218 -24.95 -0.45 -11.71
CA TYR A 218 -24.91 0.03 -13.10
C TYR A 218 -23.65 0.83 -13.41
N LEU A 219 -23.07 1.49 -12.41
CA LEU A 219 -21.76 2.15 -12.56
C LEU A 219 -20.67 1.08 -12.76
N ASP A 220 -20.68 0.05 -11.92
CA ASP A 220 -19.73 -1.08 -12.01
C ASP A 220 -19.89 -1.88 -13.31
N GLU A 221 -21.12 -2.01 -13.82
CA GLU A 221 -21.40 -2.59 -15.14
C GLU A 221 -20.55 -1.92 -16.23
N LEU A 222 -20.52 -0.59 -16.25
CA LEU A 222 -19.74 0.15 -17.25
C LEU A 222 -18.23 0.13 -16.98
N ARG A 223 -17.78 -0.20 -15.78
CA ARG A 223 -16.33 -0.39 -15.50
C ARG A 223 -15.83 -1.68 -16.14
N TYR A 224 -16.55 -2.78 -15.90
CA TYR A 224 -16.14 -4.11 -16.36
C TYR A 224 -16.54 -4.39 -17.81
N LEU A 225 -17.73 -3.95 -18.21
CA LEU A 225 -18.35 -4.22 -19.51
C LEU A 225 -18.83 -2.90 -20.15
N PRO A 226 -17.89 -2.01 -20.48
CA PRO A 226 -18.23 -0.67 -20.92
C PRO A 226 -19.02 -0.65 -22.21
N ARG A 227 -19.85 0.37 -22.38
CA ARG A 227 -20.63 0.62 -23.61
C ARG A 227 -20.16 1.91 -24.24
N GLN A 228 -20.19 2.00 -25.57
CA GLN A 228 -19.96 3.29 -26.21
C GLN A 228 -21.07 4.27 -25.81
N ALA A 229 -20.74 5.56 -25.67
CA ALA A 229 -21.71 6.58 -25.27
C ALA A 229 -22.94 6.63 -26.20
N ALA A 230 -22.77 6.33 -27.49
CA ALA A 230 -23.87 6.27 -28.45
C ALA A 230 -24.78 5.02 -28.31
N ALA A 231 -24.28 3.95 -27.69
CA ALA A 231 -25.01 2.72 -27.43
C ALA A 231 -25.71 2.72 -26.06
N MET A 232 -25.44 3.72 -25.21
CA MET A 232 -26.01 3.85 -23.87
C MET A 232 -27.50 4.24 -23.92
N PRO A 233 -28.43 3.40 -23.46
CA PRO A 233 -29.83 3.79 -23.36
C PRO A 233 -30.05 4.81 -22.21
N ASP A 234 -31.05 5.68 -22.37
CA ASP A 234 -31.34 6.79 -21.42
C ASP A 234 -31.54 6.32 -19.97
N TRP A 235 -32.19 5.15 -19.80
CA TRP A 235 -32.43 4.57 -18.49
C TRP A 235 -31.12 4.20 -17.78
N LEU A 236 -30.12 3.69 -18.52
CA LEU A 236 -28.84 3.27 -17.96
C LEU A 236 -28.01 4.49 -17.60
N THR A 237 -27.97 5.50 -18.48
CA THR A 237 -27.33 6.79 -18.22
C THR A 237 -27.83 7.42 -16.92
N SER A 238 -29.15 7.43 -16.72
CA SER A 238 -29.78 8.00 -15.53
C SER A 238 -29.36 7.27 -14.24
N LYS A 239 -29.28 5.93 -14.28
CA LYS A 239 -28.86 5.11 -13.13
C LYS A 239 -27.38 5.28 -12.80
N VAL A 240 -26.52 5.32 -13.83
CA VAL A 240 -25.07 5.51 -13.71
C VAL A 240 -24.73 6.86 -13.07
N LEU A 241 -25.37 7.95 -13.53
CA LEU A 241 -25.16 9.28 -12.96
C LEU A 241 -25.52 9.33 -11.47
N ARG A 242 -26.61 8.67 -11.08
CA ARG A 242 -27.00 8.54 -9.68
C ARG A 242 -25.99 7.73 -8.86
N GLY A 243 -25.55 6.58 -9.38
CA GLY A 243 -24.52 5.76 -8.72
C GLY A 243 -23.20 6.51 -8.51
N TYR A 244 -22.80 7.34 -9.49
CA TYR A 244 -21.60 8.18 -9.38
C TYR A 244 -21.73 9.27 -8.31
N GLN A 245 -22.90 9.92 -8.21
CA GLN A 245 -23.16 10.91 -7.16
C GLN A 245 -23.06 10.29 -5.76
N GLU A 246 -23.67 9.12 -5.56
CA GLU A 246 -23.62 8.38 -4.30
C GLU A 246 -22.17 7.98 -3.93
N GLU A 247 -21.33 7.60 -4.91
CA GLU A 247 -19.93 7.25 -4.70
C GLU A 247 -19.05 8.46 -4.30
N ILE A 248 -19.24 9.62 -4.94
CA ILE A 248 -18.51 10.86 -4.56
C ILE A 248 -18.77 11.21 -3.10
N GLU A 249 -20.01 11.04 -2.65
CA GLU A 249 -20.41 11.35 -1.28
C GLU A 249 -19.79 10.38 -0.26
N SER A 250 -19.58 9.10 -0.63
CA SER A 250 -18.98 8.08 0.25
C SER A 250 -17.44 8.09 0.28
N THR A 251 -16.77 8.59 -0.76
CA THR A 251 -15.30 8.47 -0.91
C THR A 251 -14.50 9.48 -0.04
N ARG A 252 -15.15 10.29 0.80
CA ARG A 252 -14.49 11.39 1.53
C ARG A 252 -13.72 11.00 2.81
N THR A 253 -13.62 9.72 3.18
CA THR A 253 -13.20 9.38 4.56
C THR A 253 -12.33 8.15 4.76
N GLN A 254 -11.74 7.54 3.72
CA GLN A 254 -10.86 6.38 3.91
C GLN A 254 -9.50 6.60 3.27
N GLN A 255 -8.51 6.90 4.11
CA GLN A 255 -7.11 6.93 3.72
C GLN A 255 -6.56 5.51 3.90
N GLU A 256 -6.71 4.67 2.88
CA GLU A 256 -6.18 3.31 2.88
C GLU A 256 -4.65 3.32 2.81
N LYS A 257 -4.01 2.35 3.48
CA LYS A 257 -2.58 2.11 3.34
C LYS A 257 -2.30 1.76 1.86
N PRO A 258 -1.30 2.36 1.20
CA PRO A 258 -0.93 1.96 -0.16
C PRO A 258 -0.49 0.49 -0.19
N TYR A 259 -1.03 -0.28 -1.13
CA TYR A 259 -0.63 -1.66 -1.41
C TYR A 259 -0.43 -1.85 -2.91
N SER A 260 0.19 -2.97 -3.30
CA SER A 260 0.35 -3.35 -4.71
C SER A 260 -0.42 -4.62 -5.03
N LEU A 261 -1.05 -4.64 -6.20
CA LEU A 261 -1.81 -5.79 -6.72
C LEU A 261 -1.01 -6.54 -7.77
N LEU A 262 -1.11 -7.87 -7.79
CA LEU A 262 -0.45 -8.71 -8.80
C LEU A 262 -1.43 -9.12 -9.89
N ALA A 263 -1.12 -8.79 -11.14
CA ALA A 263 -1.92 -9.17 -12.28
C ALA A 263 -1.73 -10.65 -12.64
N ARG A 264 -2.83 -11.38 -12.67
CA ARG A 264 -2.87 -12.76 -13.14
C ARG A 264 -2.75 -12.84 -14.66
N VAL A 265 -1.90 -13.76 -15.15
CA VAL A 265 -1.76 -14.00 -16.60
C VAL A 265 -2.98 -14.73 -17.15
N PHE A 266 -3.45 -15.76 -16.44
CA PHE A 266 -4.64 -16.55 -16.75
C PHE A 266 -5.60 -16.59 -15.56
N ASP A 267 -6.85 -16.97 -15.81
CA ASP A 267 -7.90 -17.01 -14.79
C ASP A 267 -7.87 -18.34 -14.01
N GLY A 268 -7.31 -19.38 -14.63
CA GLY A 268 -7.06 -20.65 -13.98
C GLY A 268 -6.46 -21.65 -14.96
N ILE A 269 -6.37 -22.89 -14.49
CA ILE A 269 -5.90 -24.02 -15.26
C ILE A 269 -6.98 -25.10 -15.24
N THR A 270 -7.31 -25.65 -16.40
CA THR A 270 -8.25 -26.77 -16.52
C THR A 270 -7.67 -28.07 -15.97
N PRO A 271 -8.49 -29.10 -15.68
CA PRO A 271 -7.99 -30.41 -15.25
C PRO A 271 -6.96 -31.04 -16.20
N ASN A 272 -7.02 -30.69 -17.50
CA ASN A 272 -6.06 -31.14 -18.51
C ASN A 272 -4.80 -30.25 -18.60
N GLN A 273 -4.51 -29.46 -17.57
CA GLN A 273 -3.38 -28.55 -17.46
C GLN A 273 -3.30 -27.46 -18.53
N ARG A 274 -4.45 -27.09 -19.14
CA ARG A 274 -4.50 -25.98 -20.10
C ARG A 274 -4.91 -24.68 -19.40
N PRO A 275 -4.17 -23.58 -19.60
CA PRO A 275 -4.56 -22.28 -19.06
C PRO A 275 -5.84 -21.78 -19.73
N VAL A 276 -6.67 -21.07 -18.98
CA VAL A 276 -7.93 -20.48 -19.46
C VAL A 276 -8.06 -19.03 -19.03
N ALA A 277 -8.74 -18.24 -19.87
CA ALA A 277 -9.10 -16.86 -19.60
C ALA A 277 -10.53 -16.60 -20.09
N TYR A 278 -11.43 -16.24 -19.17
CA TYR A 278 -12.82 -15.89 -19.41
C TYR A 278 -12.99 -14.38 -19.28
N ARG A 279 -12.41 -13.64 -20.23
CA ARG A 279 -12.28 -12.18 -20.15
C ARG A 279 -13.11 -11.48 -21.23
N PRO A 280 -13.63 -10.28 -20.96
CA PRO A 280 -14.31 -9.47 -21.96
C PRO A 280 -13.36 -9.17 -23.13
N ALA A 281 -13.87 -9.27 -24.37
CA ALA A 281 -13.11 -8.88 -25.55
C ALA A 281 -12.74 -7.39 -25.52
N ILE A 282 -11.58 -7.05 -26.08
CA ILE A 282 -11.06 -5.68 -26.15
C ILE A 282 -10.96 -5.28 -27.62
N ALA A 283 -11.36 -4.04 -27.94
CA ALA A 283 -11.27 -3.48 -29.28
C ALA A 283 -9.81 -3.32 -29.74
N SER A 284 -9.52 -3.41 -31.04
CA SER A 284 -8.13 -3.38 -31.54
C SER A 284 -7.39 -2.09 -31.17
N ALA A 285 -8.05 -0.94 -31.28
CA ALA A 285 -7.46 0.35 -30.91
C ALA A 285 -7.14 0.46 -29.41
N GLU A 286 -8.01 -0.10 -28.57
CA GLU A 286 -7.80 -0.14 -27.12
C GLU A 286 -6.69 -1.11 -26.74
N ARG A 287 -6.63 -2.27 -27.41
CA ARG A 287 -5.57 -3.28 -27.22
C ARG A 287 -4.19 -2.66 -27.44
N ASP A 288 -4.02 -1.84 -28.47
CA ASP A 288 -2.72 -1.23 -28.78
C ASP A 288 -2.29 -0.23 -27.69
N ASN A 289 -3.22 0.55 -27.14
CA ASN A 289 -2.94 1.44 -26.00
C ASN A 289 -2.60 0.65 -24.72
N ILE A 290 -3.33 -0.43 -24.45
CA ILE A 290 -3.05 -1.31 -23.30
C ILE A 290 -1.68 -1.98 -23.46
N LEU A 291 -1.34 -2.46 -24.66
CA LEU A 291 -0.01 -3.01 -24.94
C LEU A 291 1.08 -1.96 -24.69
N SER A 292 0.92 -0.76 -25.24
CA SER A 292 1.87 0.34 -25.03
C SER A 292 2.05 0.66 -23.54
N TYR A 293 0.97 0.68 -22.77
CA TYR A 293 1.02 0.89 -21.32
C TYR A 293 1.78 -0.23 -20.61
N LEU A 294 1.41 -1.49 -20.87
CA LEU A 294 1.98 -2.66 -20.21
C LEU A 294 3.50 -2.82 -20.46
N GLU A 295 3.99 -2.33 -21.60
CA GLU A 295 5.40 -2.44 -22.00
C GLU A 295 6.27 -1.24 -21.64
N SER A 296 5.67 -0.06 -21.48
CA SER A 296 6.40 1.19 -21.25
C SER A 296 6.57 1.54 -19.76
N CYS A 297 5.89 0.82 -18.88
CA CYS A 297 5.98 1.00 -17.43
C CYS A 297 7.34 0.57 -16.86
N ALA A 298 7.58 0.90 -15.58
CA ALA A 298 8.87 0.67 -14.96
C ALA A 298 9.15 -0.82 -14.77
N VAL A 299 10.31 -1.29 -15.23
CA VAL A 299 10.77 -2.67 -15.03
C VAL A 299 11.25 -2.85 -13.59
N VAL A 300 10.66 -3.81 -12.89
CA VAL A 300 10.98 -4.17 -11.50
C VAL A 300 12.08 -5.23 -11.47
N LEU A 301 11.89 -6.30 -12.24
CA LEU A 301 12.79 -7.44 -12.34
C LEU A 301 12.85 -7.90 -13.79
N SER A 302 14.03 -8.31 -14.25
CA SER A 302 14.20 -8.90 -15.57
C SER A 302 15.27 -9.97 -15.54
N SER A 303 14.98 -11.09 -16.19
CA SER A 303 15.96 -12.09 -16.59
C SER A 303 16.28 -11.93 -18.08
N ARG A 304 17.41 -12.49 -18.52
CA ARG A 304 17.74 -12.60 -19.95
C ARG A 304 17.09 -13.82 -20.62
N GLY A 305 16.54 -14.75 -19.84
CA GLY A 305 15.88 -15.95 -20.33
C GLY A 305 14.44 -15.69 -20.80
N LEU A 306 13.91 -16.63 -21.58
CA LEU A 306 12.52 -16.72 -21.98
C LEU A 306 11.89 -17.94 -21.30
N SER A 307 10.58 -17.91 -21.08
CA SER A 307 9.81 -19.05 -20.60
C SER A 307 8.94 -19.65 -21.70
N PRO A 308 8.48 -20.91 -21.54
CA PRO A 308 7.56 -21.54 -22.48
C PRO A 308 6.27 -20.75 -22.65
N ASP A 309 5.72 -20.78 -23.86
CA ASP A 309 4.35 -20.36 -24.13
C ASP A 309 3.38 -21.43 -23.60
N LEU A 310 2.56 -21.12 -22.61
CA LEU A 310 1.67 -22.07 -21.94
C LEU A 310 0.50 -22.53 -22.82
N LEU A 311 0.20 -21.83 -23.92
CA LEU A 311 -0.80 -22.27 -24.91
C LEU A 311 -0.18 -23.18 -25.97
N HIS A 312 1.13 -23.05 -26.18
CA HIS A 312 1.92 -23.83 -27.13
C HIS A 312 3.27 -24.27 -26.54
N PRO A 313 3.26 -25.08 -25.47
CA PRO A 313 4.48 -25.46 -24.74
C PRO A 313 5.44 -26.32 -25.57
N GLU A 314 4.96 -26.87 -26.69
CA GLU A 314 5.76 -27.61 -27.66
C GLU A 314 6.67 -26.71 -28.53
N ARG A 315 6.47 -25.39 -28.50
CA ARG A 315 7.27 -24.42 -29.28
C ARG A 315 8.48 -23.96 -28.47
N GLU A 316 9.40 -23.28 -29.15
CA GLU A 316 10.54 -22.61 -28.49
C GLU A 316 10.04 -21.58 -27.46
N ASP A 317 10.81 -21.42 -26.38
CA ASP A 317 10.56 -20.44 -25.34
C ASP A 317 10.55 -19.03 -25.92
N LYS A 318 9.42 -18.33 -25.74
CA LYS A 318 9.17 -17.02 -26.35
C LYS A 318 8.72 -15.96 -25.35
N VAL A 319 8.28 -16.36 -24.16
CA VAL A 319 7.64 -15.46 -23.21
C VAL A 319 8.71 -14.73 -22.39
N PRO A 320 8.78 -13.38 -22.42
CA PRO A 320 9.79 -12.65 -21.67
C PRO A 320 9.65 -12.81 -20.15
N MET A 321 10.77 -13.10 -19.49
CA MET A 321 10.82 -13.22 -18.03
C MET A 321 11.16 -11.89 -17.37
N ALA A 322 10.17 -11.00 -17.28
CA ALA A 322 10.28 -9.74 -16.56
C ALA A 322 8.99 -9.41 -15.79
N PHE A 323 9.12 -8.56 -14.78
CA PHE A 323 8.01 -7.94 -14.06
C PHE A 323 8.09 -6.43 -14.21
N LEU A 324 6.94 -5.81 -14.44
CA LEU A 324 6.77 -4.36 -14.58
C LEU A 324 5.77 -3.85 -13.56
N THR A 325 5.81 -2.54 -13.31
CA THR A 325 4.89 -1.87 -12.39
C THR A 325 4.62 -0.41 -12.78
N ASP A 326 3.43 0.06 -12.45
CA ASP A 326 3.05 1.47 -12.44
C ASP A 326 3.01 2.07 -11.01
N GLY A 327 3.41 1.28 -10.01
CA GLY A 327 3.37 1.63 -8.58
C GLY A 327 2.14 1.11 -7.83
N LYS A 328 1.03 0.79 -8.51
CA LYS A 328 -0.16 0.16 -7.92
C LYS A 328 -0.29 -1.30 -8.36
N TRP A 329 -0.08 -1.57 -9.63
CA TRP A 329 -0.13 -2.90 -10.21
C TRP A 329 1.27 -3.41 -10.54
N VAL A 330 1.44 -4.72 -10.38
CA VAL A 330 2.62 -5.47 -10.80
C VAL A 330 2.16 -6.53 -11.78
N TRP A 331 2.84 -6.68 -12.90
CA TRP A 331 2.49 -7.72 -13.88
C TRP A 331 3.73 -8.33 -14.50
N SER A 332 3.62 -9.59 -14.87
CA SER A 332 4.63 -10.24 -15.71
C SER A 332 4.55 -9.69 -17.14
N ALA A 333 5.69 -9.56 -17.81
CA ALA A 333 5.77 -9.27 -19.24
C ALA A 333 5.00 -10.30 -20.10
N ALA A 334 4.71 -11.49 -19.54
CA ALA A 334 3.82 -12.47 -20.13
C ALA A 334 2.42 -11.89 -20.45
N VAL A 335 1.89 -10.98 -19.63
CA VAL A 335 0.58 -10.36 -19.86
C VAL A 335 0.54 -9.63 -21.21
N ALA A 336 1.57 -8.83 -21.51
CA ALA A 336 1.70 -8.15 -22.80
C ALA A 336 1.93 -9.16 -23.95
N TYR A 337 2.73 -10.20 -23.72
CA TYR A 337 2.96 -11.25 -24.71
C TYR A 337 1.66 -11.96 -25.12
N TYR A 338 0.85 -12.43 -24.17
CA TYR A 338 -0.40 -13.13 -24.50
C TYR A 338 -1.47 -12.22 -25.11
N LEU A 339 -1.47 -10.93 -24.76
CA LEU A 339 -2.33 -9.95 -25.41
C LEU A 339 -1.93 -9.76 -26.88
N ARG A 340 -0.63 -9.69 -27.18
CA ARG A 340 -0.13 -9.51 -28.55
C ARG A 340 -0.28 -10.75 -29.42
N GLU A 341 0.22 -11.88 -28.94
CA GLU A 341 0.35 -13.10 -29.75
C GLU A 341 -0.94 -13.91 -29.82
N HIS A 342 -1.73 -13.89 -28.74
CA HIS A 342 -2.92 -14.74 -28.59
C HIS A 342 -4.22 -13.97 -28.43
N ASN A 343 -4.16 -12.63 -28.48
CA ASN A 343 -5.30 -11.73 -28.28
C ASN A 343 -6.07 -12.02 -26.98
N ILE A 344 -5.35 -12.42 -25.91
CA ILE A 344 -5.94 -12.67 -24.59
C ILE A 344 -5.90 -11.37 -23.79
N PRO A 345 -7.06 -10.75 -23.50
CA PRO A 345 -7.17 -9.54 -22.69
C PRO A 345 -6.45 -9.70 -21.34
N PRO A 346 -5.86 -8.64 -20.74
CA PRO A 346 -5.45 -8.68 -19.34
C PRO A 346 -6.62 -8.85 -18.38
N ALA A 347 -6.34 -9.10 -17.10
CA ALA A 347 -7.37 -9.21 -16.07
C ALA A 347 -8.30 -7.96 -16.06
N PRO A 348 -9.63 -8.10 -15.95
CA PRO A 348 -10.56 -6.97 -16.12
C PRO A 348 -10.35 -5.82 -15.13
N ASP A 349 -9.92 -6.13 -13.91
CA ASP A 349 -9.54 -5.18 -12.87
C ASP A 349 -8.26 -4.39 -13.22
N LEU A 350 -7.27 -5.04 -13.84
CA LEU A 350 -6.11 -4.33 -14.41
C LEU A 350 -6.53 -3.43 -15.58
N VAL A 351 -7.42 -3.90 -16.46
CA VAL A 351 -7.91 -3.10 -17.60
C VAL A 351 -8.68 -1.88 -17.10
N ASP A 352 -9.56 -2.03 -16.10
CA ASP A 352 -10.26 -0.92 -15.43
C ASP A 352 -9.27 0.10 -14.85
N HIS A 353 -8.22 -0.38 -14.18
CA HIS A 353 -7.17 0.50 -13.67
C HIS A 353 -6.45 1.27 -14.80
N ILE A 354 -6.01 0.59 -15.86
CA ILE A 354 -5.34 1.24 -17.01
C ILE A 354 -6.23 2.30 -17.66
N ARG A 355 -7.54 2.01 -17.80
CA ARG A 355 -8.54 2.97 -18.26
C ARG A 355 -8.66 4.16 -17.32
N SER A 356 -8.69 3.92 -16.00
CA SER A 356 -8.85 4.98 -14.99
C SER A 356 -7.71 6.01 -15.03
N VAL A 357 -6.51 5.59 -15.43
CA VAL A 357 -5.33 6.45 -15.62
C VAL A 357 -5.16 6.93 -17.07
N ASP A 358 -6.19 6.78 -17.92
CA ASP A 358 -6.22 7.23 -19.31
C ASP A 358 -5.06 6.66 -20.15
N TYR A 359 -4.68 5.41 -19.89
CA TYR A 359 -3.55 4.72 -20.53
C TYR A 359 -2.21 5.45 -20.38
N GLN A 360 -2.09 6.38 -19.41
CA GLN A 360 -0.87 7.16 -19.21
C GLN A 360 0.08 6.44 -18.27
N VAL A 361 1.26 6.14 -18.78
CA VAL A 361 2.35 5.60 -17.97
C VAL A 361 2.77 6.66 -16.93
N PRO A 362 2.92 6.27 -15.65
CA PRO A 362 3.41 7.18 -14.62
C PRO A 362 4.78 7.75 -14.99
N ARG A 363 4.97 9.06 -14.82
CA ARG A 363 6.28 9.71 -15.05
C ARG A 363 7.38 9.12 -14.17
N SER A 364 7.02 8.71 -12.97
CA SER A 364 7.91 8.03 -12.02
C SER A 364 7.09 7.14 -11.10
N VAL A 365 7.72 6.06 -10.64
CA VAL A 365 7.18 5.16 -9.62
C VAL A 365 7.94 5.40 -8.31
N PRO A 366 7.26 5.67 -7.18
CA PRO A 366 7.92 5.89 -5.90
C PRO A 366 8.84 4.73 -5.50
N ARG A 367 9.96 5.02 -4.82
CA ARG A 367 10.94 3.98 -4.45
C ARG A 367 10.35 2.93 -3.53
N ILE A 368 9.43 3.32 -2.64
CA ILE A 368 8.70 2.41 -1.75
C ILE A 368 7.84 1.44 -2.57
N ALA A 369 7.04 1.98 -3.51
CA ALA A 369 6.21 1.18 -4.40
C ALA A 369 7.04 0.23 -5.28
N MET A 370 8.20 0.66 -5.77
CA MET A 370 9.13 -0.19 -6.50
C MET A 370 9.67 -1.34 -5.63
N GLY A 371 10.01 -1.05 -4.37
CA GLY A 371 10.43 -2.05 -3.39
C GLY A 371 9.32 -3.07 -3.09
N ARG A 372 8.09 -2.58 -2.89
CA ARG A 372 6.89 -3.41 -2.72
C ARG A 372 6.65 -4.31 -3.94
N ALA A 373 6.71 -3.74 -5.13
CA ALA A 373 6.54 -4.49 -6.38
C ALA A 373 7.61 -5.58 -6.56
N SER A 374 8.86 -5.30 -6.21
CA SER A 374 9.95 -6.29 -6.27
C SER A 374 9.75 -7.41 -5.26
N ALA A 375 9.30 -7.10 -4.05
CA ALA A 375 9.01 -8.10 -3.04
C ALA A 375 7.87 -9.01 -3.48
N LEU A 376 6.78 -8.42 -3.99
CA LEU A 376 5.63 -9.16 -4.52
C LEU A 376 6.00 -10.09 -5.68
N ALA A 377 6.80 -9.61 -6.64
CA ALA A 377 7.26 -10.41 -7.78
C ALA A 377 8.21 -11.57 -7.39
N MET A 378 8.86 -11.47 -6.23
CA MET A 378 9.74 -12.52 -5.69
C MET A 378 9.06 -13.41 -4.64
N ASP A 379 7.78 -13.17 -4.35
CA ASP A 379 7.05 -13.79 -3.25
C ASP A 379 7.77 -13.62 -1.90
N ARG A 380 8.07 -12.36 -1.57
CA ARG A 380 8.78 -11.93 -0.34
C ARG A 380 7.95 -10.91 0.43
N PRO A 381 8.15 -10.78 1.75
CA PRO A 381 7.49 -9.75 2.54
C PRO A 381 7.91 -8.34 2.09
N GLU A 382 7.02 -7.36 2.29
CA GLU A 382 7.31 -5.96 1.98
C GLU A 382 8.55 -5.44 2.72
N PRO A 383 9.41 -4.64 2.08
CA PRO A 383 10.66 -4.17 2.67
C PRO A 383 10.48 -2.97 3.61
N GLU A 384 9.48 -2.99 4.51
CA GLU A 384 9.19 -1.87 5.42
C GLU A 384 10.39 -1.51 6.32
N ALA A 385 11.20 -2.50 6.72
CA ALA A 385 12.41 -2.27 7.49
C ALA A 385 13.42 -1.38 6.73
N THR A 386 13.63 -1.66 5.44
CA THR A 386 14.51 -0.84 4.59
C THR A 386 13.97 0.58 4.43
N VAL A 387 12.65 0.75 4.28
CA VAL A 387 12.02 2.08 4.22
C VAL A 387 12.24 2.87 5.51
N ARG A 388 12.19 2.19 6.66
CA ARG A 388 12.47 2.80 7.96
C ARG A 388 13.95 3.18 8.09
N ASP A 389 14.86 2.29 7.70
CA ASP A 389 16.29 2.56 7.73
C ASP A 389 16.62 3.78 6.83
N ASP A 390 16.11 3.82 5.60
CA ASP A 390 16.31 4.96 4.69
C ASP A 390 15.80 6.28 5.30
N TRP A 391 14.64 6.23 5.98
CA TRP A 391 14.09 7.36 6.71
C TRP A 391 15.00 7.80 7.86
N ASP A 392 15.46 6.86 8.69
CA ASP A 392 16.33 7.17 9.84
C ASP A 392 17.67 7.78 9.40
N HIS A 393 18.25 7.29 8.30
CA HIS A 393 19.46 7.88 7.71
C HIS A 393 19.20 9.31 7.20
N ALA A 394 18.07 9.55 6.55
CA ALA A 394 17.70 10.87 6.05
C ALA A 394 17.43 11.87 7.20
N VAL A 395 16.69 11.45 8.22
CA VAL A 395 16.43 12.23 9.43
C VAL A 395 17.73 12.56 10.16
N PHE A 396 18.62 11.59 10.31
CA PHE A 396 19.95 11.81 10.87
C PHE A 396 20.72 12.87 10.09
N ALA A 397 20.75 12.78 8.75
CA ALA A 397 21.45 13.75 7.92
C ALA A 397 20.94 15.19 8.09
N VAL A 398 19.61 15.39 8.12
CA VAL A 398 19.04 16.73 8.35
C VAL A 398 19.38 17.23 9.75
N ARG A 399 19.26 16.38 10.77
CA ARG A 399 19.54 16.72 12.18
C ARG A 399 21.01 17.06 12.43
N ASP A 400 21.93 16.26 11.91
CA ASP A 400 23.37 16.51 12.01
C ASP A 400 23.73 17.84 11.34
N PHE A 401 23.16 18.11 10.16
CA PHE A 401 23.36 19.39 9.46
C PHE A 401 22.80 20.57 10.26
N ALA A 402 21.55 20.47 10.73
CA ALA A 402 20.92 21.52 11.54
C ALA A 402 21.73 21.82 12.81
N ALA A 403 22.26 20.79 13.49
CA ALA A 403 23.10 20.96 14.66
C ALA A 403 24.40 21.70 14.33
N ARG A 404 25.08 21.37 13.22
CA ARG A 404 26.34 22.03 12.79
C ARG A 404 26.19 23.53 12.55
N TYR A 405 25.03 23.95 12.05
CA TYR A 405 24.71 25.36 11.79
C TYR A 405 23.91 26.02 12.92
N GLN A 406 23.74 25.33 14.06
CA GLN A 406 23.01 25.80 15.24
C GLN A 406 21.57 26.21 14.95
N VAL A 407 20.90 25.49 14.05
CA VAL A 407 19.51 25.76 13.66
C VAL A 407 18.55 25.31 14.76
N SER A 408 17.57 26.15 15.09
CA SER A 408 16.56 25.83 16.09
C SER A 408 15.55 24.80 15.56
N LYS A 409 15.16 23.87 16.43
CA LYS A 409 14.07 22.89 16.17
C LYS A 409 12.71 23.56 15.96
N ARG A 410 12.56 24.86 16.25
CA ARG A 410 11.33 25.60 15.93
C ARG A 410 11.08 25.67 14.42
N TYR A 411 12.14 25.73 13.62
CA TYR A 411 12.05 25.98 12.18
C TYR A 411 12.12 24.74 11.30
N TYR A 412 12.14 23.54 11.89
CA TYR A 412 12.04 22.31 11.11
C TYR A 412 11.31 21.21 11.87
N SER A 413 10.68 20.30 11.13
CA SER A 413 10.01 19.11 11.64
C SER A 413 10.20 17.94 10.68
N LEU A 414 10.44 16.75 11.23
CA LEU A 414 10.75 15.54 10.46
C LEU A 414 9.79 14.43 10.92
N GLY A 415 8.75 14.18 10.13
CA GLY A 415 7.72 13.17 10.37
C GLY A 415 6.35 13.77 10.71
N GLU A 416 6.29 15.01 11.19
CA GLU A 416 5.06 15.69 11.56
C GLU A 416 4.99 17.07 10.92
N ILE A 417 3.77 17.56 10.66
CA ILE A 417 3.55 18.92 10.20
C ILE A 417 3.64 19.86 11.41
N LYS A 418 4.44 20.91 11.28
CA LYS A 418 4.68 21.91 12.33
C LYS A 418 4.55 23.31 11.74
N ASP A 419 3.89 24.20 12.49
CA ASP A 419 3.73 25.59 12.10
C ASP A 419 5.06 26.34 12.06
N GLU A 420 5.18 27.28 11.11
CA GLU A 420 6.36 28.11 10.87
C GLU A 420 7.67 27.31 10.78
N ALA A 421 7.61 26.14 10.13
CA ALA A 421 8.72 25.21 10.04
C ALA A 421 8.82 24.53 8.67
N TRP A 422 10.06 24.21 8.29
CA TRP A 422 10.36 23.27 7.23
C TRP A 422 9.97 21.86 7.65
N CYS A 423 8.94 21.32 7.02
CA CYS A 423 8.40 19.99 7.28
C CYS A 423 8.90 19.00 6.23
N LEU A 424 9.38 17.83 6.67
CA LEU A 424 9.55 16.64 5.86
C LEU A 424 8.60 15.57 6.38
N VAL A 425 7.63 15.15 5.57
CA VAL A 425 6.62 14.16 5.96
C VAL A 425 6.48 13.06 4.93
N ARG A 426 6.09 11.87 5.37
CA ARG A 426 5.72 10.76 4.47
C ARG A 426 4.24 10.82 4.16
N GLU A 427 3.90 10.80 2.88
CA GLU A 427 2.52 10.79 2.38
C GLU A 427 2.33 9.60 1.45
N GLY A 428 1.73 8.53 1.97
CA GLY A 428 1.63 7.25 1.29
C GLY A 428 3.02 6.67 0.95
N ASP A 429 3.30 6.54 -0.34
CA ASP A 429 4.57 6.02 -0.86
C ASP A 429 5.59 7.12 -1.23
N ARG A 430 5.27 8.39 -1.00
CA ARG A 430 6.12 9.54 -1.32
C ARG A 430 6.47 10.37 -0.09
N TYR A 431 7.38 11.30 -0.26
CA TYR A 431 7.82 12.24 0.78
C TYR A 431 7.60 13.67 0.33
N ALA A 432 6.91 14.47 1.14
CA ALA A 432 6.67 15.88 0.88
C ALA A 432 7.60 16.73 1.75
N ALA A 433 8.21 17.74 1.15
CA ALA A 433 9.03 18.73 1.82
C ALA A 433 8.51 20.14 1.51
N PHE A 434 8.19 20.92 2.54
CA PHE A 434 7.58 22.24 2.41
C PHE A 434 7.76 23.09 3.66
N TRP A 435 7.58 24.40 3.54
CA TRP A 435 7.34 25.27 4.70
C TRP A 435 5.84 25.34 4.97
N TYR A 436 5.42 25.32 6.24
CA TYR A 436 4.00 25.30 6.59
C TYR A 436 3.56 26.52 7.39
N TRP A 437 2.38 27.06 7.03
CA TRP A 437 1.69 28.14 7.73
C TRP A 437 0.33 27.65 8.24
N ALA A 438 0.21 27.41 9.55
CA ALA A 438 -0.97 26.80 10.15
C ALA A 438 -2.21 27.72 10.16
N ASN A 439 -2.01 29.04 10.21
CA ASN A 439 -3.09 30.02 10.16
C ASN A 439 -3.83 30.04 8.81
N GLU A 440 -3.14 29.70 7.72
CA GLU A 440 -3.68 29.68 6.36
C GLU A 440 -3.89 28.26 5.82
N ASP A 441 -3.49 27.23 6.57
CA ASP A 441 -3.38 25.83 6.10
C ASP A 441 -2.63 25.75 4.76
N ARG A 442 -1.51 26.48 4.68
CA ARG A 442 -0.77 26.69 3.43
C ARG A 442 0.59 26.00 3.46
N ARG A 443 0.85 25.16 2.46
CA ARG A 443 2.18 24.61 2.15
C ARG A 443 2.88 25.50 1.14
N GLU A 444 4.05 26.01 1.50
CA GLU A 444 4.86 26.89 0.66
C GLU A 444 6.14 26.18 0.19
N LEU A 445 6.54 26.45 -1.06
CA LEU A 445 7.67 25.80 -1.73
C LEU A 445 7.61 24.27 -1.68
N GLU A 446 6.40 23.73 -1.75
CA GLU A 446 6.17 22.29 -1.66
C GLU A 446 6.80 21.54 -2.83
N HIS A 447 7.57 20.51 -2.49
CA HIS A 447 8.11 19.54 -3.42
C HIS A 447 7.85 18.13 -2.90
N VAL A 448 7.43 17.25 -3.81
CA VAL A 448 7.17 15.84 -3.51
C VAL A 448 8.25 14.99 -4.18
N PHE A 449 8.80 14.05 -3.42
CA PHE A 449 9.93 13.21 -3.81
C PHE A 449 9.57 11.73 -3.71
N ASP A 450 10.11 10.96 -4.64
CA ASP A 450 9.99 9.49 -4.67
C ASP A 450 11.01 8.80 -3.75
N VAL A 451 12.01 9.53 -3.26
CA VAL A 451 13.12 9.05 -2.43
C VAL A 451 13.37 10.01 -1.26
N VAL A 452 13.39 9.50 -0.04
CA VAL A 452 13.55 10.32 1.19
C VAL A 452 14.86 11.09 1.23
N SER A 453 15.97 10.53 0.74
CA SER A 453 17.28 11.21 0.75
C SER A 453 17.29 12.47 -0.12
N GLN A 454 16.51 12.50 -1.20
CA GLN A 454 16.34 13.70 -2.03
C GLN A 454 15.52 14.76 -1.29
N ALA A 455 14.45 14.36 -0.61
CA ALA A 455 13.64 15.25 0.20
C ALA A 455 14.44 15.86 1.38
N ALA A 456 15.26 15.04 2.06
CA ALA A 456 16.18 15.51 3.10
C ALA A 456 17.24 16.47 2.54
N THR A 457 17.79 16.17 1.35
CA THR A 457 18.75 17.07 0.67
C THR A 457 18.10 18.41 0.33
N PHE A 458 16.84 18.41 -0.10
CA PHE A 458 16.09 19.64 -0.35
C PHE A 458 15.95 20.48 0.93
N ILE A 459 15.53 19.87 2.04
CA ILE A 459 15.42 20.54 3.35
C ILE A 459 16.79 21.08 3.81
N ILE A 460 17.86 20.29 3.70
CA ILE A 460 19.22 20.74 4.01
C ILE A 460 19.60 21.96 3.16
N GLY A 461 19.26 21.96 1.87
CA GLY A 461 19.46 23.10 0.99
C GLY A 461 18.71 24.34 1.43
N GLN A 462 17.44 24.20 1.83
CA GLN A 462 16.63 25.30 2.36
C GLN A 462 17.19 25.86 3.68
N ILE A 463 17.60 24.97 4.58
CA ILE A 463 18.26 25.35 5.83
C ILE A 463 19.56 26.10 5.52
N TYR A 464 20.42 25.56 4.65
CA TYR A 464 21.71 26.18 4.34
C TYR A 464 21.57 27.57 3.71
N GLN A 465 20.55 27.81 2.90
CA GLN A 465 20.33 29.14 2.31
C GLN A 465 19.88 30.18 3.33
N ASN A 466 19.22 29.74 4.42
CA ASN A 466 18.53 30.63 5.36
C ASN A 466 19.07 30.56 6.80
N TYR A 467 20.07 29.71 7.08
CA TYR A 467 20.48 29.38 8.45
C TYR A 467 20.76 30.59 9.35
N PRO A 468 21.30 31.74 8.90
CA PRO A 468 21.52 32.88 9.80
C PRO A 468 20.24 33.38 10.48
N ASN A 469 19.08 33.22 9.84
CA ASN A 469 17.78 33.59 10.40
C ASN A 469 17.09 32.43 11.14
N LEU A 470 17.62 31.21 11.00
CA LEU A 470 17.07 30.00 11.60
C LEU A 470 17.85 29.55 12.84
N GLN A 471 18.90 30.30 13.21
CA GLN A 471 19.74 29.98 14.35
C GLN A 471 18.95 30.04 15.67
N ARG A 472 19.45 29.27 16.62
CA ARG A 472 18.95 29.22 17.99
C ARG A 472 19.11 30.56 18.67
N GLU A 473 18.17 30.85 19.55
CA GLU A 473 18.34 31.97 20.48
C GLU A 473 19.38 31.63 21.54
N GLU A 474 19.98 32.67 22.11
CA GLU A 474 20.93 32.49 23.20
C GLU A 474 20.25 31.83 24.41
N GLY A 475 20.87 30.78 24.95
CA GLY A 475 20.30 30.01 26.05
C GLY A 475 19.17 29.05 25.66
N GLU A 476 18.83 28.92 24.37
CA GLU A 476 17.88 27.90 23.90
C GLU A 476 18.40 26.49 24.26
N LEU A 477 17.53 25.67 24.85
CA LEU A 477 17.88 24.33 25.29
C LEU A 477 18.09 23.40 24.09
N ILE A 478 19.15 22.59 24.17
CA ILE A 478 19.50 21.58 23.17
C ILE A 478 19.60 20.20 23.81
N GLU A 479 19.44 19.17 22.98
CA GLU A 479 19.60 17.79 23.40
C GLU A 479 21.09 17.39 23.44
N PRO A 480 21.45 16.37 24.24
CA PRO A 480 22.85 15.92 24.34
C PRO A 480 23.48 15.58 22.99
N TRP A 481 22.72 14.97 22.08
CA TRP A 481 23.20 14.57 20.75
C TRP A 481 23.37 15.75 19.77
N GLU A 482 22.81 16.92 20.08
CA GLU A 482 22.99 18.15 19.28
C GLU A 482 24.31 18.87 19.60
N VAL A 483 25.03 18.43 20.63
CA VAL A 483 26.36 18.93 20.97
C VAL A 483 27.38 18.36 19.98
N LEU A 484 28.00 19.24 19.20
CA LEU A 484 28.91 18.87 18.10
C LEU A 484 30.18 18.15 18.55
N ASN A 485 30.77 18.63 19.65
CA ASN A 485 32.01 18.08 20.20
C ASN A 485 31.68 17.28 21.44
N GLN A 486 31.34 16.00 21.26
CA GLN A 486 31.13 15.10 22.38
C GLN A 486 32.46 14.90 23.14
N PRO A 487 32.50 15.11 24.47
CA PRO A 487 33.68 14.84 25.27
C PRO A 487 34.06 13.36 25.18
N SER A 488 35.36 13.11 25.15
CA SER A 488 35.95 11.77 25.24
C SER A 488 36.73 11.65 26.54
N PRO A 489 37.01 10.43 27.04
CA PRO A 489 37.85 10.25 28.21
C PRO A 489 39.15 11.07 28.13
N PRO A 490 39.54 11.80 29.19
CA PRO A 490 39.08 11.60 30.56
C PRO A 490 37.76 12.29 30.94
N ASP A 491 37.15 13.11 30.08
CA ASP A 491 35.91 13.79 30.45
C ASP A 491 34.69 12.84 30.44
N PRO A 492 33.76 12.95 31.42
CA PRO A 492 32.53 12.17 31.49
C PRO A 492 31.62 12.43 30.28
N SER A 493 30.83 11.41 29.91
CA SER A 493 29.83 11.53 28.84
C SER A 493 28.73 12.52 29.23
N LEU A 494 28.25 13.32 28.27
CA LEU A 494 27.27 14.38 28.52
C LEU A 494 25.93 13.82 29.01
N GLY A 495 25.27 12.98 28.22
CA GLY A 495 23.89 12.56 28.47
C GLY A 495 23.65 11.77 29.77
N ALA A 496 24.68 11.12 30.31
CA ALA A 496 24.56 10.35 31.56
C ALA A 496 24.81 11.19 32.82
N ASN A 497 25.45 12.35 32.69
CA ASN A 497 25.98 13.11 33.83
C ASN A 497 25.46 14.56 33.89
N PHE A 498 24.96 15.09 32.78
CA PHE A 498 24.53 16.48 32.64
C PHE A 498 23.15 16.60 32.01
N GLU A 499 22.51 17.75 32.23
CA GLU A 499 21.21 18.13 31.68
C GLU A 499 21.19 19.64 31.33
N ARG A 500 20.11 20.09 30.68
CA ARG A 500 19.86 21.50 30.33
C ARG A 500 21.01 22.16 29.54
N PHE A 501 21.38 21.55 28.43
CA PHE A 501 22.44 22.05 27.55
C PHE A 501 21.98 23.31 26.81
N SER A 502 22.82 24.33 26.71
CA SER A 502 22.60 25.51 25.88
C SER A 502 23.92 26.17 25.50
N TYR A 503 23.98 26.88 24.38
CA TYR A 503 25.14 27.70 24.05
C TYR A 503 24.92 29.13 24.56
N ILE A 504 25.95 29.68 25.22
CA ILE A 504 25.95 31.05 25.75
C ILE A 504 27.17 31.81 25.23
N HIS A 505 27.05 33.13 25.13
CA HIS A 505 28.18 34.00 24.85
C HIS A 505 28.70 34.61 26.14
N VAL A 506 30.02 34.54 26.33
CA VAL A 506 30.70 35.11 27.49
C VAL A 506 31.86 35.98 27.03
N THR A 507 32.20 37.00 27.83
CA THR A 507 33.34 37.90 27.56
C THR A 507 34.21 37.99 28.80
N ASP A 508 35.53 37.81 28.62
CA ASP A 508 36.52 37.90 29.70
C ASP A 508 36.16 37.06 30.94
N PHE A 509 35.80 35.81 30.70
CA PHE A 509 35.08 34.94 31.64
C PHE A 509 36.03 34.14 32.54
N GLU A 510 35.82 34.19 33.86
CA GLU A 510 36.60 33.43 34.84
C GLU A 510 35.92 32.12 35.21
N VAL A 511 36.72 31.05 35.29
CA VAL A 511 36.25 29.68 35.51
C VAL A 511 37.28 28.88 36.32
N ASP A 512 36.80 27.82 36.96
CA ASP A 512 37.62 26.78 37.59
C ASP A 512 37.72 25.54 36.72
N GLN A 513 38.93 24.97 36.65
CA GLN A 513 39.15 23.66 36.04
C GLN A 513 39.67 22.67 37.07
N PHE A 514 39.02 21.51 37.15
CA PHE A 514 39.50 20.34 37.87
C PHE A 514 40.16 19.37 36.89
N GLY A 515 41.34 18.85 37.24
CA GLY A 515 42.12 17.96 36.36
C GLY A 515 43.19 18.67 35.54
N ASP A 516 43.80 17.93 34.61
CA ASP A 516 44.91 18.42 33.81
C ASP A 516 44.44 19.22 32.58
N THR A 517 45.40 19.61 31.72
CA THR A 517 45.12 20.48 30.57
C THR A 517 44.44 19.75 29.40
N THR A 518 44.17 18.45 29.54
CA THR A 518 43.45 17.64 28.53
C THR A 518 41.93 17.71 28.71
N SER A 519 41.44 18.19 29.85
CA SER A 519 40.00 18.34 30.09
C SER A 519 39.39 19.52 29.34
N LEU A 520 38.16 19.32 28.88
CA LEU A 520 37.27 20.29 28.25
C LEU A 520 36.38 21.03 29.26
N MET A 521 36.35 20.54 30.51
CA MET A 521 35.37 20.92 31.51
C MET A 521 35.82 22.09 32.36
N LEU A 522 34.87 22.98 32.60
CA LEU A 522 35.03 24.18 33.39
C LEU A 522 33.82 24.36 34.31
N TYR A 523 34.03 25.03 35.42
CA TYR A 523 33.00 25.30 36.41
C TYR A 523 33.03 26.77 36.83
N PRO A 524 31.92 27.29 37.38
CA PRO A 524 31.92 28.60 37.99
C PRO A 524 33.00 28.73 39.08
N PRO A 525 33.61 29.91 39.23
CA PRO A 525 34.53 30.21 40.32
C PRO A 525 33.99 29.82 41.71
N GLY A 526 34.73 29.00 42.46
CA GLY A 526 34.40 28.60 43.83
C GLY A 526 33.59 27.31 43.94
N THR A 527 33.44 26.58 42.85
CA THR A 527 32.85 25.22 42.84
C THR A 527 33.73 24.26 43.65
N SER A 528 33.13 23.41 44.50
CA SER A 528 33.86 22.41 45.29
C SER A 528 33.87 21.03 44.62
N PHE A 529 34.82 20.17 45.00
CA PHE A 529 35.01 18.87 44.33
C PHE A 529 33.82 17.89 44.50
N ASP A 530 33.01 18.04 45.53
CA ASP A 530 31.77 17.27 45.73
C ASP A 530 30.61 17.72 44.84
N GLN A 531 30.72 18.91 44.24
CA GLN A 531 29.71 19.48 43.35
C GLN A 531 29.95 19.13 41.87
N ILE A 532 31.11 18.57 41.52
CA ILE A 532 31.45 18.28 40.13
C ILE A 532 31.14 16.82 39.75
N VAL A 533 31.10 16.56 38.45
CA VAL A 533 31.26 15.19 37.93
C VAL A 533 32.75 14.99 37.66
N PRO A 534 33.44 14.10 38.39
CA PRO A 534 34.88 13.95 38.27
C PRO A 534 35.27 13.33 36.92
N PRO A 535 36.33 13.83 36.25
CA PRO A 535 36.95 13.15 35.12
C PRO A 535 37.40 11.73 35.47
N SER A 536 37.46 10.84 34.49
CA SER A 536 37.96 9.48 34.70
C SER A 536 39.47 9.50 34.96
N GLY A 537 39.89 9.08 36.15
CA GLY A 537 41.30 9.03 36.56
C GLY A 537 41.53 9.64 37.95
N GLU A 538 42.79 9.73 38.39
CA GLU A 538 43.14 10.51 39.57
C GLU A 538 43.13 12.00 39.23
N VAL A 539 42.25 12.75 39.89
CA VAL A 539 42.03 14.18 39.63
C VAL A 539 42.36 14.97 40.89
N SER A 540 43.15 16.04 40.74
CA SER A 540 43.41 17.00 41.82
C SER A 540 42.09 17.59 42.33
N GLN A 541 41.88 17.57 43.64
CA GLN A 541 40.73 18.21 44.28
C GLN A 541 40.84 19.73 44.35
N THR A 542 42.02 20.29 44.05
CA THR A 542 42.24 21.73 44.01
C THR A 542 42.10 22.23 42.56
N PRO A 543 41.17 23.15 42.26
CA PRO A 543 40.98 23.66 40.91
C PRO A 543 42.06 24.68 40.52
N ARG A 544 42.32 24.79 39.22
CA ARG A 544 43.06 25.91 38.63
C ARG A 544 42.08 26.99 38.20
N ARG A 545 42.35 28.25 38.57
CA ARG A 545 41.57 29.37 38.08
C ARG A 545 42.09 29.83 36.71
N LEU A 546 41.19 29.88 35.75
CA LEU A 546 41.44 30.27 34.38
C LEU A 546 40.59 31.49 34.01
N ARG A 547 41.12 32.35 33.14
CA ARG A 547 40.38 33.42 32.48
C ARG A 547 40.42 33.25 30.98
N LEU A 548 39.23 33.11 30.38
CA LEU A 548 39.01 33.10 28.95
C LEU A 548 39.02 34.56 28.47
N THR A 549 40.00 34.96 27.66
CA THR A 549 40.14 36.36 27.21
C THR A 549 39.38 36.61 25.92
N GLY A 550 38.70 37.74 25.81
CA GLY A 550 37.88 38.08 24.64
C GLY A 550 36.49 37.44 24.65
N GLN A 551 35.87 37.32 23.48
CA GLN A 551 34.52 36.79 23.30
C GLN A 551 34.53 35.30 22.98
N TRP A 552 33.67 34.54 23.66
CA TRP A 552 33.57 33.10 23.53
C TRP A 552 32.12 32.67 23.40
N GLN A 553 31.89 31.63 22.58
CA GLN A 553 30.68 30.82 22.64
C GLN A 553 31.02 29.51 23.34
N ILE A 554 30.39 29.23 24.48
CA ILE A 554 30.64 28.02 25.27
C ILE A 554 29.36 27.24 25.49
N LEU A 555 29.48 25.92 25.63
CA LEU A 555 28.36 25.08 26.02
C LEU A 555 28.18 25.18 27.53
N SER A 556 26.99 25.56 27.99
CA SER A 556 26.59 25.51 29.40
C SER A 556 25.63 24.34 29.63
N CYS A 557 25.79 23.67 30.77
CA CYS A 557 24.92 22.59 31.21
C CYS A 557 24.91 22.50 32.74
N PHE A 558 24.12 21.59 33.29
CA PHE A 558 24.00 21.37 34.73
C PHE A 558 24.29 19.92 35.07
N THR A 559 25.03 19.66 36.14
CA THR A 559 25.27 18.30 36.64
C THR A 559 23.96 17.68 37.14
N GLN A 560 23.71 16.41 36.81
CA GLN A 560 22.53 15.71 37.32
C GLN A 560 22.67 15.37 38.81
N SER A 561 23.89 15.18 39.30
CA SER A 561 24.17 14.78 40.69
C SER A 561 23.99 15.90 41.71
N SER A 562 24.38 17.14 41.36
CA SER A 562 24.44 18.26 42.29
C SER A 562 23.67 19.50 41.81
N GLY A 563 23.20 19.52 40.56
CA GLY A 563 22.56 20.70 39.96
C GLY A 563 23.51 21.88 39.75
N THR A 564 24.82 21.62 39.77
CA THR A 564 25.85 22.65 39.61
C THR A 564 26.04 22.97 38.14
N GLN A 565 26.16 24.25 37.80
CA GLN A 565 26.43 24.67 36.43
C GLN A 565 27.85 24.26 36.02
N ALA A 566 28.00 23.75 34.81
CA ALA A 566 29.26 23.40 34.18
C ALA A 566 29.32 24.01 32.78
N TYR A 567 30.54 24.16 32.28
CA TYR A 567 30.81 24.63 30.93
C TYR A 567 31.76 23.69 30.21
N PHE A 568 31.57 23.55 28.90
CA PHE A 568 32.44 22.78 28.02
C PHE A 568 33.00 23.66 26.91
N LEU A 569 34.30 23.53 26.70
CA LEU A 569 35.00 24.14 25.57
C LEU A 569 34.99 23.23 24.35
N ALA A 570 35.22 23.82 23.17
CA ALA A 570 35.33 23.06 21.92
C ALA A 570 36.64 22.26 21.80
N ASN A 571 37.68 22.59 22.57
CA ASN A 571 38.99 21.93 22.57
C ASN A 571 39.56 21.90 24.00
N PRO A 572 40.53 21.01 24.31
CA PRO A 572 41.13 20.95 25.66
C PRO A 572 41.73 22.28 26.10
N THR A 573 41.69 22.60 27.39
CA THR A 573 42.22 23.88 27.90
C THR A 573 43.70 24.12 27.53
N GLY A 574 44.50 23.05 27.45
CA GLY A 574 45.90 23.11 27.02
C GLY A 574 46.10 23.66 25.60
N TYR A 575 45.13 23.43 24.70
CA TYR A 575 45.16 24.02 23.36
C TYR A 575 45.08 25.54 23.43
N TYR A 576 44.14 26.07 24.22
CA TYR A 576 43.92 27.51 24.35
C TYR A 576 44.98 28.22 25.19
N LEU A 577 45.51 27.55 26.22
CA LEU A 577 46.65 28.03 27.02
C LEU A 577 47.89 28.23 26.13
N LYS A 578 48.17 27.29 25.22
CA LYS A 578 49.31 27.38 24.29
C LYS A 578 49.24 28.62 23.40
N TRP A 579 48.04 29.04 23.01
CA TRP A 579 47.81 30.20 22.15
C TRP A 579 47.51 31.49 22.92
N GLY A 580 47.52 31.46 24.26
CA GLY A 580 47.27 32.63 25.11
C GLY A 580 45.82 33.12 25.13
N GLN A 581 44.88 32.33 24.60
CA GLN A 581 43.44 32.65 24.61
C GLN A 581 42.81 32.39 25.99
N ILE A 582 43.41 31.49 26.76
CA ILE A 582 43.13 31.29 28.18
C ILE A 582 44.40 31.59 28.96
N VAL A 583 44.28 32.23 30.12
CA VAL A 583 45.39 32.50 31.04
C VAL A 583 45.07 31.98 32.44
N GLU A 584 46.07 31.43 33.13
CA GLU A 584 45.94 31.11 34.56
C GLU A 584 45.96 32.40 35.38
N VAL A 585 45.00 32.53 36.28
CA VAL A 585 44.89 33.68 37.19
C VAL A 585 45.26 33.21 38.59
N PRO A 586 46.06 33.98 39.36
CA PRO A 586 46.34 33.64 40.75
C PRO A 586 45.03 33.51 41.54
N ALA A 587 44.90 32.46 42.34
CA ALA A 587 43.78 32.34 43.28
C ALA A 587 43.76 33.61 44.15
N ALA A 588 42.62 34.30 44.19
CA ALA A 588 42.48 35.53 44.97
C ALA A 588 42.94 35.25 46.41
N ALA A 589 43.96 35.96 46.87
CA ALA A 589 44.39 35.89 48.26
C ALA A 589 43.18 36.26 49.12
N ALA A 590 42.78 35.36 50.03
CA ALA A 590 41.79 35.67 51.03
C ALA A 590 42.19 36.99 51.68
N SER A 591 41.34 38.00 51.53
CA SER A 591 41.50 39.31 52.15
C SER A 591 41.60 39.10 53.66
N SER A 592 42.83 39.08 54.15
CA SER A 592 43.16 39.15 55.57
C SER A 592 43.13 40.61 55.97
N ASP A 593 41.93 41.20 55.97
CA ASP A 593 41.69 42.41 56.75
C ASP A 593 41.40 41.97 58.19
N GLY A 594 42.50 41.74 58.92
CA GLY A 594 42.51 41.84 60.37
C GLY A 594 43.10 43.18 60.75
N GLY A 595 42.34 44.02 61.45
CA GLY A 595 42.81 45.32 61.94
C GLY A 595 41.86 45.98 62.93
N THR A 596 41.93 45.52 64.19
CA THR A 596 41.62 46.19 65.48
C THR A 596 40.28 46.90 65.69
#